data_AF-A0A438GSF1-F1
#
_entry.id   AF-A0A438GSF1-F1
#
_cell.length_a   1.000
_cell.length_b   1.000
_cell.length_c   1.000
_cell.angle_alpha   90.00
_cell.angle_beta   90.00
_cell.angle_gamma   90.00
#
_symmetry.space_group_name_H-M   'P 1'
#
loop_
_entity.id
_entity.type
_entity.pdbx_description
1 polymer ?
#
loop_
_entity_poly.entity_id
_entity_poly.type
_entity_poly.pdbx_seq_one_letter_code
_entity_poly.pdbx_strand_id
1 'polypeptide(L)'
;MRAHGLDEAQMVMLFPMSLSCVAEHWFVSLDSSHRRTWDDLAQEFLRGFAFSTLVDVSKRKLETMRQGPDESITSFIFRWREKFLQVVDRPSERESRLVW
;
A
#
# COMPACT_ATOMS: atom_id res chain seq x y z
N MET A 1 27.22 -15.58 -2.26
CA MET A 1 26.06 -16.49 -2.31
C MET A 1 24.90 -15.72 -2.93
N ARG A 2 24.56 -15.95 -4.20
CA ARG A 2 23.36 -15.39 -4.83
C ARG A 2 22.25 -16.43 -4.65
N ALA A 3 21.19 -16.06 -3.96
CA ALA A 3 20.00 -16.89 -3.83
C ALA A 3 19.41 -17.15 -5.23
N HIS A 4 18.85 -18.34 -5.40
CA HIS A 4 18.56 -19.01 -6.66
C HIS A 4 17.81 -18.17 -7.71
N GLY A 5 18.28 -18.27 -8.96
CA GLY A 5 17.76 -17.56 -10.13
C GLY A 5 16.46 -18.17 -10.65
N LEU A 6 15.35 -17.77 -10.06
CA LEU A 6 14.05 -17.85 -10.71
C LEU A 6 13.99 -16.76 -11.79
N ASP A 7 13.56 -17.11 -12.99
CA ASP A 7 13.29 -16.11 -14.02
C ASP A 7 11.97 -15.36 -13.71
N GLU A 8 11.78 -14.17 -14.30
CA GLU A 8 10.60 -13.35 -14.03
C GLU A 8 9.27 -14.07 -14.36
N ALA A 9 9.27 -14.93 -15.38
CA ALA A 9 8.08 -15.68 -15.77
C ALA A 9 7.71 -16.72 -14.70
N GLN A 10 8.70 -17.36 -14.09
CA GLN A 10 8.50 -18.26 -12.96
C GLN A 10 7.96 -17.51 -11.74
N MET A 11 8.45 -16.31 -11.45
CA MET A 11 7.93 -15.50 -10.33
C MET A 11 6.45 -15.14 -10.55
N VAL A 12 6.09 -14.69 -11.75
CA VAL A 12 4.69 -14.39 -12.13
C VAL A 12 3.80 -15.62 -12.00
N MET A 13 4.29 -16.81 -12.39
CA MET A 13 3.53 -18.05 -12.33
C MET A 13 3.33 -18.56 -10.90
N LEU A 14 4.32 -18.40 -10.02
CA LEU A 14 4.28 -18.90 -8.65
C LEU A 14 3.51 -17.97 -7.70
N PHE A 15 3.51 -16.66 -7.98
CA PHE A 15 2.91 -15.65 -7.13
C PHE A 15 1.44 -15.91 -6.74
N PRO A 16 0.53 -16.33 -7.64
CA PRO A 16 -0.86 -16.60 -7.31
C PRO A 16 -1.03 -17.70 -6.26
N MET A 17 -0.14 -18.69 -6.23
CA MET A 17 -0.17 -19.77 -5.24
C MET A 17 0.19 -19.30 -3.83
N SER A 18 0.78 -18.11 -3.69
CA SER A 18 1.05 -17.47 -2.39
C SER A 18 -0.12 -16.62 -1.88
N LEU A 19 -1.13 -16.35 -2.71
CA LEU A 19 -2.24 -15.47 -2.35
C LEU A 19 -3.33 -16.22 -1.58
N SER A 20 -4.09 -15.49 -0.77
CA SER A 20 -5.25 -16.02 -0.07
C SER A 20 -6.46 -15.07 -0.18
N CYS A 21 -7.65 -15.66 -0.30
CA CYS A 21 -8.94 -14.97 -0.26
C CYS A 21 -9.03 -13.76 -1.22
N VAL A 22 -9.04 -12.55 -0.67
CA VAL A 22 -9.26 -11.30 -1.40
C VAL A 22 -8.14 -11.02 -2.42
N ALA A 23 -6.90 -11.43 -2.11
CA ALA A 23 -5.78 -11.26 -3.03
C ALA A 23 -5.88 -12.20 -4.25
N GLU A 24 -6.44 -13.40 -4.08
CA GLU A 24 -6.66 -14.33 -5.20
C GLU A 24 -7.71 -13.77 -6.17
N HIS A 25 -8.83 -13.27 -5.65
CA HIS A 25 -9.89 -12.66 -6.47
C HIS A 25 -9.40 -11.41 -7.21
N TRP A 26 -8.56 -10.59 -6.55
CA TRP A 26 -7.90 -9.46 -7.22
C TRP A 26 -6.99 -9.93 -8.37
N PHE A 27 -6.18 -10.97 -8.16
CA PHE A 27 -5.27 -11.47 -9.19
C PHE A 27 -6.01 -12.02 -10.41
N VAL A 28 -7.17 -12.65 -10.21
CA VAL A 28 -8.06 -13.11 -11.29
C VAL A 28 -8.66 -11.93 -12.06
N SER A 29 -8.97 -10.82 -11.37
CA SER A 29 -9.54 -9.62 -11.99
C SER A 29 -8.55 -8.74 -12.76
N LEU A 30 -7.24 -8.98 -12.60
CA LEU A 30 -6.19 -8.26 -13.30
C LEU A 30 -6.14 -8.60 -14.79
N ASP A 31 -6.02 -7.59 -15.63
CA ASP A 31 -5.80 -7.78 -17.07
C ASP A 31 -4.46 -8.51 -17.31
N SER A 32 -4.42 -9.42 -18.28
CA SER A 32 -3.21 -10.20 -18.62
C SER A 32 -2.04 -9.31 -19.06
N SER A 33 -2.29 -8.08 -19.52
CA SER A 33 -1.26 -7.09 -19.81
C SER A 33 -0.43 -6.63 -18.60
N HIS A 34 -1.01 -6.63 -17.40
CA HIS A 34 -0.34 -6.22 -16.15
C HIS A 34 0.34 -7.38 -15.43
N ARG A 35 0.39 -8.56 -16.06
CA ARG A 35 0.99 -9.80 -15.53
C ARG A 35 2.15 -10.29 -16.40
N ARG A 36 2.72 -9.44 -17.27
CA ARG A 36 3.77 -9.83 -18.23
C ARG A 36 5.15 -9.93 -17.60
N THR A 37 5.41 -9.09 -16.61
CA THR A 37 6.68 -9.04 -15.88
C THR A 37 6.42 -9.09 -14.38
N TRP A 38 7.45 -9.48 -13.62
CA TRP A 38 7.36 -9.43 -12.17
C TRP A 38 7.16 -8.00 -11.67
N ASP A 39 7.82 -7.02 -12.28
CA ASP A 39 7.74 -5.62 -11.87
C ASP A 39 6.32 -5.04 -12.05
N ASP A 40 5.66 -5.31 -13.18
CA ASP A 40 4.27 -4.84 -13.41
C ASP A 40 3.31 -5.45 -12.38
N LEU A 41 3.43 -6.75 -12.13
CA LEU A 41 2.59 -7.48 -11.18
C LEU A 41 2.85 -7.01 -9.74
N ALA A 42 4.11 -6.82 -9.36
CA ALA A 42 4.50 -6.34 -8.04
C ALA A 42 4.00 -4.91 -7.80
N GLN A 43 4.08 -4.02 -8.80
CA GLN A 43 3.55 -2.67 -8.70
C GLN A 43 2.04 -2.66 -8.49
N GLU A 44 1.28 -3.41 -9.28
CA GLU A 44 -0.17 -3.51 -9.10
C GLU A 44 -0.55 -4.10 -7.73
N PHE A 45 0.20 -5.09 -7.25
CA PHE A 45 -0.02 -5.67 -5.93
C PHE A 45 0.24 -4.66 -4.81
N LEU A 46 1.36 -3.93 -4.87
CA LEU A 46 1.69 -2.89 -3.89
C LEU A 46 0.64 -1.76 -3.90
N ARG A 47 0.19 -1.36 -5.09
CA ARG A 47 -0.85 -0.35 -5.26
C ARG A 47 -2.20 -0.77 -4.66
N GLY A 48 -2.59 -2.03 -4.80
CA GLY A 48 -3.86 -2.55 -4.26
C GLY A 48 -3.80 -2.91 -2.76
N PHE A 49 -2.75 -3.60 -2.34
CA PHE A 49 -2.69 -4.25 -1.02
C PHE A 49 -1.70 -3.61 -0.05
N ALA A 50 -0.57 -3.10 -0.52
CA ALA A 50 0.37 -2.41 0.38
C ALA A 50 -0.15 -1.01 0.73
N PHE A 51 -0.75 -0.28 -0.21
CA PHE A 51 -1.37 1.01 0.06
C PHE A 51 -2.55 0.87 1.04
N SER A 52 -3.48 -0.07 0.80
CA SER A 52 -4.64 -0.28 1.68
C SER A 52 -4.22 -0.69 3.09
N THR A 53 -3.23 -1.57 3.23
CA THR A 53 -2.67 -1.96 4.54
C THR A 53 -1.98 -0.78 5.23
N LEU A 54 -1.16 0.00 4.53
CA LEU A 54 -0.46 1.16 5.12
C LEU A 54 -1.42 2.28 5.50
N VAL A 55 -2.47 2.51 4.71
CA VAL A 55 -3.54 3.49 5.02
C VAL A 55 -4.36 3.01 6.22
N ASP A 56 -4.77 1.73 6.28
CA ASP A 56 -5.51 1.18 7.41
C ASP A 56 -4.70 1.26 8.71
N VAL A 57 -3.42 0.85 8.68
CA VAL A 57 -2.51 0.96 9.83
C VAL A 57 -2.36 2.42 10.28
N SER A 58 -2.22 3.35 9.34
CA SER A 58 -2.05 4.77 9.68
C SER A 58 -3.34 5.39 10.22
N LYS A 59 -4.51 4.97 9.72
CA LYS A 59 -5.84 5.38 10.22
C LYS A 59 -6.08 4.85 11.64
N ARG A 60 -5.82 3.58 11.90
CA ARG A 60 -5.92 3.01 13.27
C ARG A 60 -4.98 3.74 14.23
N LYS A 61 -3.77 4.08 13.78
CA LYS A 61 -2.82 4.87 14.57
C LYS A 61 -3.37 6.26 14.90
N LEU A 62 -4.07 6.91 13.97
CA LEU A 62 -4.72 8.20 14.17
C LEU A 62 -5.91 8.11 15.15
N GLU A 63 -6.75 7.08 15.03
CA GLU A 63 -7.90 6.82 15.92
C GLU A 63 -7.48 6.54 17.37
N THR A 64 -6.34 5.88 17.54
CA THR A 64 -5.77 5.55 18.85
C THR A 64 -4.95 6.68 19.47
N MET A 65 -4.70 7.78 18.75
CA MET A 65 -4.04 8.94 19.34
C MET A 65 -4.86 9.52 20.50
N ARG A 66 -4.17 9.78 21.60
CA ARG A 66 -4.71 10.43 22.79
C ARG A 66 -3.82 11.63 23.14
N GLN A 67 -4.41 12.60 23.83
CA GLN A 67 -3.67 13.71 24.44
C GLN A 67 -2.73 13.15 25.50
N GLY A 68 -1.47 13.59 25.49
CA GLY A 68 -0.52 13.24 26.55
C GLY A 68 -0.88 13.89 27.90
N PRO A 69 -0.42 13.33 29.04
CA PRO A 69 -0.74 13.87 30.37
C PRO A 69 -0.27 15.32 30.58
N ASP A 70 0.82 15.73 29.90
CA ASP A 70 1.41 17.07 29.96
C ASP A 70 1.30 17.84 28.64
N GLU A 71 0.53 17.33 27.67
CA GLU A 71 0.35 17.95 26.35
C GLU A 71 -0.80 18.94 26.37
N SER A 72 -0.60 20.16 25.85
CA SER A 72 -1.70 21.11 25.67
C SER A 72 -2.70 20.61 24.62
N ILE A 73 -3.97 20.98 24.76
CA ILE A 73 -5.02 20.64 23.78
C ILE A 73 -4.64 21.13 22.37
N THR A 74 -4.07 22.34 22.27
CA THR A 74 -3.63 22.91 20.99
C THR A 74 -2.49 22.09 20.36
N SER A 75 -1.51 21.65 21.17
CA SER A 75 -0.41 20.79 20.70
C SER A 75 -0.93 19.43 20.22
N PHE A 76 -1.89 18.84 20.96
CA PHE A 76 -2.53 17.60 20.56
C PHE A 76 -3.27 17.75 19.22
N ILE A 77 -4.08 18.80 19.06
CA ILE A 77 -4.80 19.08 17.81
C ILE A 77 -3.82 19.27 16.65
N PHE A 78 -2.72 19.98 16.86
CA PHE A 78 -1.70 20.18 15.84
C PHE A 78 -1.08 18.86 15.39
N ARG A 79 -0.62 18.03 16.33
CA ARG A 79 -0.03 16.71 16.05
C ARG A 79 -1.02 15.75 15.39
N TRP A 80 -2.28 15.76 15.84
CA TRP A 80 -3.36 14.97 15.23
C TRP A 80 -3.60 15.40 13.78
N ARG A 81 -3.68 16.70 13.49
CA ARG A 81 -3.85 17.25 12.14
C ARG A 81 -2.66 16.95 11.24
N GLU A 82 -1.44 17.12 11.74
CA GLU A 82 -0.21 16.76 11.00
C GLU A 82 -0.24 15.27 10.62
N LYS A 83 -0.65 14.40 11.55
CA LYS A 83 -0.75 12.97 11.27
C LYS A 83 -1.86 12.64 10.28
N PHE A 84 -3.01 13.32 10.36
CA PHE A 84 -4.11 13.19 9.40
C PHE A 84 -3.67 13.57 7.98
N LEU A 85 -2.93 14.67 7.81
CA LEU A 85 -2.41 15.07 6.50
C LEU A 85 -1.48 14.01 5.92
N GLN A 86 -0.63 13.36 6.71
CA GLN A 86 0.20 12.24 6.21
C GLN A 86 -0.60 11.03 5.72
N VAL A 87 -1.84 10.85 6.20
CA VAL A 87 -2.74 9.77 5.74
C VAL A 87 -3.48 10.17 4.47
N VAL A 88 -3.81 11.46 4.31
CA VAL A 88 -4.60 11.99 3.19
C VAL A 88 -3.72 12.46 2.00
N ASP A 89 -2.63 13.17 2.25
CA ASP A 89 -1.71 13.72 1.22
C ASP A 89 -0.73 12.70 0.66
N ARG A 90 -0.71 11.46 1.17
CA ARG A 90 0.11 10.42 0.54
C ARG A 90 -0.54 10.11 -0.82
N PRO A 91 0.04 10.54 -1.95
CA PRO A 91 -0.67 10.49 -3.22
C PRO A 91 -0.96 9.04 -3.55
N SER A 92 -2.21 8.75 -3.91
CA SER A 92 -2.43 7.59 -4.76
C SER A 92 -1.60 7.85 -6.01
N GLU A 93 -0.71 6.93 -6.41
CA GLU A 93 0.12 7.10 -7.62
C GLU A 93 -0.71 7.35 -8.90
N ARG A 94 -2.05 7.28 -8.81
CA ARG A 94 -3.00 7.61 -9.87
C ARG A 94 -3.19 9.11 -10.11
N GLU A 95 -2.92 9.99 -9.15
CA GLU A 95 -3.16 11.44 -9.30
C GLU A 95 -1.93 12.23 -9.78
N SER A 96 -0.72 11.67 -9.72
CA SER A 96 0.50 12.35 -10.21
C SER A 96 0.65 12.40 -11.74
N ARG A 97 -0.35 11.96 -12.53
CA ARG A 97 -0.30 11.95 -14.01
C ARG A 97 -1.19 12.98 -14.72
N LEU A 98 -1.82 13.91 -14.01
CA LEU A 98 -2.64 14.95 -14.65
C LEU A 98 -2.36 16.33 -14.06
N VAL A 99 -1.23 16.92 -14.43
CA VAL A 99 -1.07 18.39 -14.44
C VAL A 99 -0.20 18.79 -15.64
N TRP A 100 -0.87 19.19 -16.73
CA TRP A 100 -0.43 20.24 -17.66
C TRP A 100 -1.67 21.02 -18.07
#